data_AF-A0A929F9Z4-F1
#
_entry.id   AF-A0A929F9Z4-F1
#
_cell.length_a   1.000
_cell.length_b   1.000
_cell.length_c   1.000
_cell.angle_alpha   90.00
_cell.angle_beta   90.00
_cell.angle_gamma   90.00
#
_symmetry.space_group_name_H-M   'P 1'
#
loop_
_entity.id
_entity.type
_entity.pdbx_description
1 polymer ?
#
loop_
_entity_poly.entity_id
_entity_poly.type
_entity_poly.pdbx_seq_one_letter_code
_entity_poly.pdbx_strand_id
1 'polypeptide(L)'
;MKTSSKLNQPQRSIAVLAIVYGALFLLILWAAYTNNLPLDLLDKIPYYDKIGHVVLYAMASYLGHRILNRRHFRGMRHLPVFPVLFGLVMTAEEIVQGIAPYRTLDALDLVCSLSGVVLGYILAQQPPD
;
A
#
# COMPACT_ATOMS: atom_id res chain seq x y z
N MET A 1 -34.58 11.05 2.75
CA MET A 1 -33.42 11.37 1.90
C MET A 1 -32.69 12.56 2.53
N LYS A 2 -31.74 12.30 3.44
CA LYS A 2 -30.93 13.35 4.09
C LYS A 2 -29.55 13.36 3.43
N THR A 3 -29.31 14.44 2.72
CA THR A 3 -28.10 14.81 2.00
C THR A 3 -26.94 15.13 2.94
N SER A 4 -25.73 14.88 2.43
CA SER A 4 -24.44 15.41 2.89
C SER A 4 -23.88 14.82 4.19
N SER A 5 -23.25 13.64 4.07
CA SER A 5 -22.37 13.10 5.11
C SER A 5 -21.12 13.97 5.18
N LYS A 6 -21.10 14.89 6.14
CA LYS A 6 -19.87 15.52 6.63
C LYS A 6 -18.89 14.40 7.01
N LEU A 7 -17.94 14.07 6.13
CA LEU A 7 -16.76 13.33 6.53
C LEU A 7 -16.18 14.05 7.75
N ASN A 8 -16.05 13.35 8.87
CA ASN A 8 -15.46 13.92 10.08
C ASN A 8 -14.11 14.53 9.68
N GLN A 9 -13.77 15.73 10.16
CA GLN A 9 -12.51 16.42 9.82
C GLN A 9 -11.26 15.51 9.76
N PRO A 10 -11.03 14.55 10.69
CA PRO A 10 -9.93 13.58 10.57
C PRO A 10 -10.00 12.67 9.33
N GLN A 11 -11.20 12.29 8.86
CA GLN A 11 -11.37 11.50 7.64
C GLN A 11 -11.02 12.28 6.37
N ARG A 12 -11.26 13.59 6.34
CA ARG A 12 -10.88 14.43 5.19
C ARG A 12 -9.35 14.51 5.06
N SER A 13 -8.65 14.72 6.18
CA SER A 13 -7.18 14.74 6.18
C SER A 13 -6.59 13.40 5.74
N ILE A 14 -7.13 12.28 6.24
CA ILE A 14 -6.72 10.94 5.82
C ILE A 14 -6.99 10.71 4.33
N ALA A 15 -8.12 11.17 3.81
CA ALA A 15 -8.43 11.05 2.39
C ALA A 15 -7.44 11.84 1.52
N VAL A 16 -7.10 13.08 1.91
CA VAL A 16 -6.08 13.87 1.19
C VAL A 16 -4.73 13.19 1.23
N LEU A 17 -4.29 12.72 2.41
CA LEU A 17 -3.04 11.99 2.56
C LEU A 17 -3.01 10.74 1.68
N ALA A 18 -4.12 9.99 1.62
CA ALA A 18 -4.22 8.81 0.79
C ALA A 18 -4.21 9.11 -0.72
N ILE A 19 -4.79 10.22 -1.15
CA ILE A 19 -4.73 10.64 -2.55
C ILE A 19 -3.30 11.02 -2.93
N VAL A 20 -2.65 11.85 -2.10
CA VAL A 20 -1.26 12.26 -2.33
C VAL A 20 -0.33 11.05 -2.33
N TYR A 21 -0.48 10.18 -1.33
CA TYR A 21 0.26 8.93 -1.24
C TYR A 21 -0.01 8.02 -2.44
N GLY A 22 -1.27 7.85 -2.84
CA GLY A 22 -1.64 7.02 -3.99
C GLY A 22 -1.03 7.53 -5.30
N ALA A 23 -1.01 8.85 -5.50
CA ALA A 23 -0.33 9.46 -6.64
C ALA A 23 1.18 9.20 -6.62
N LEU A 24 1.82 9.32 -5.45
CA LEU A 24 3.24 8.99 -5.28
C LEU A 24 3.52 7.50 -5.53
N PHE A 25 2.68 6.60 -5.01
CA PHE A 25 2.82 5.16 -5.21
C PHE A 25 2.73 4.79 -6.70
N LEU A 26 1.73 5.35 -7.41
CA LEU A 26 1.58 5.15 -8.86
C LEU A 26 2.75 5.75 -9.66
N LEU A 27 3.28 6.90 -9.22
CA LEU A 27 4.47 7.49 -9.83
C LEU A 27 5.70 6.60 -9.68
N ILE A 28 5.92 6.03 -8.48
CA ILE A 28 7.01 5.08 -8.23
C ILE A 28 6.85 3.83 -9.08
N LEU A 29 5.63 3.27 -9.16
CA LEU A 29 5.33 2.11 -9.99
C LEU A 29 5.64 2.41 -11.46
N TRP A 30 5.16 3.54 -11.98
CA TRP A 30 5.45 3.97 -13.35
C TRP A 30 6.96 4.14 -13.59
N ALA A 31 7.68 4.77 -12.66
CA ALA A 31 9.13 4.95 -12.77
C ALA A 31 9.87 3.60 -12.78
N ALA A 32 9.42 2.64 -11.98
CA ALA A 32 9.99 1.29 -11.95
C ALA A 32 9.76 0.54 -13.27
N TYR A 33 8.55 0.60 -13.83
CA TYR A 33 8.21 -0.05 -15.10
C TYR A 33 8.85 0.62 -16.34
N THR A 34 9.26 1.89 -16.23
CA THR A 34 9.92 2.63 -17.31
C THR A 34 11.43 2.75 -17.14
N ASN A 35 12.01 2.09 -16.13
CA ASN A 35 13.42 2.17 -15.78
C ASN A 35 13.91 3.62 -15.54
N ASN A 36 13.04 4.47 -14.99
CA ASN A 36 13.30 5.88 -14.66
C ASN A 36 13.48 6.11 -13.16
N LEU A 37 13.70 5.05 -12.37
CA LEU A 37 14.04 5.20 -10.97
C LEU A 37 15.44 5.82 -10.84
N PRO A 38 15.66 6.73 -9.86
CA PRO A 38 16.97 7.33 -9.61
C PRO A 38 17.90 6.33 -8.91
N LEU A 39 18.28 5.26 -9.62
CA LEU A 39 19.07 4.14 -9.10
C LEU A 39 20.42 4.59 -8.52
N ASP A 40 21.07 5.59 -9.12
CA ASP A 40 22.34 6.17 -8.62
C ASP A 40 22.26 6.67 -7.17
N LEU A 41 21.07 7.11 -6.72
CA LEU A 41 20.83 7.54 -5.36
C LEU A 41 20.36 6.37 -4.47
N LEU A 42 19.52 5.50 -5.01
CA LEU A 42 18.91 4.40 -4.27
C LEU A 42 19.89 3.25 -4.00
N ASP A 43 20.80 2.96 -4.93
CA ASP A 43 21.80 1.89 -4.80
C ASP A 43 22.80 2.14 -3.67
N LYS A 44 22.86 3.37 -3.13
CA LYS A 44 23.63 3.70 -1.92
C LYS A 44 22.99 3.15 -0.65
N ILE A 45 21.70 2.83 -0.68
CA ILE A 45 20.96 2.30 0.44
C ILE A 45 20.89 0.78 0.28
N PRO A 46 21.48 0.00 1.21
CA PRO A 46 21.43 -1.45 1.13
C PRO A 46 19.98 -1.93 1.23
N TYR A 47 19.59 -2.84 0.34
CA TYR A 47 18.24 -3.42 0.28
C TYR A 47 17.12 -2.38 0.09
N TYR A 48 17.39 -1.26 -0.58
CA TYR A 48 16.42 -0.17 -0.76
C TYR A 48 15.08 -0.66 -1.32
N ASP A 49 15.12 -1.61 -2.26
CA ASP A 49 13.93 -2.16 -2.90
C ASP A 49 13.06 -2.92 -1.89
N LYS A 50 13.67 -3.80 -1.08
CA LYS A 50 13.00 -4.54 0.00
C LYS A 50 12.41 -3.61 1.06
N ILE A 51 13.16 -2.59 1.46
CA ILE A 51 12.71 -1.57 2.42
C ILE A 51 11.54 -0.79 1.83
N GLY A 52 11.62 -0.43 0.55
CA GLY A 52 10.55 0.21 -0.20
C GLY A 52 9.27 -0.63 -0.21
N HIS A 53 9.38 -1.93 -0.50
CA HIS A 53 8.26 -2.87 -0.44
C HIS A 53 7.63 -2.96 0.96
N VAL A 54 8.41 -2.92 2.03
CA VAL A 54 7.81 -2.88 3.38
C VAL A 54 7.09 -1.55 3.64
N VAL A 55 7.77 -0.42 3.40
CA VAL A 55 7.30 0.91 3.78
C VAL A 55 6.09 1.34 2.94
N LEU A 56 6.18 1.24 1.62
CA LEU A 56 5.10 1.63 0.72
C LEU A 56 3.85 0.80 1.00
N TYR A 57 3.98 -0.53 1.08
CA TYR A 57 2.81 -1.39 1.25
C TYR A 57 2.20 -1.25 2.65
N ALA A 58 3.01 -0.95 3.67
CA ALA A 58 2.51 -0.56 4.99
C ALA A 58 1.71 0.74 4.96
N MET A 59 2.21 1.79 4.30
CA MET A 59 1.49 3.06 4.16
C MET A 59 0.18 2.89 3.39
N ALA A 60 0.20 2.12 2.29
CA ALA A 60 -0.99 1.82 1.50
C ALA A 60 -2.05 1.09 2.35
N SER A 61 -1.66 0.01 3.03
CA SER A 61 -2.55 -0.77 3.91
C SER A 61 -3.10 0.10 5.04
N TYR A 62 -2.26 0.92 5.66
CA TYR A 62 -2.64 1.81 6.75
C TYR A 62 -3.71 2.83 6.33
N LEU A 63 -3.42 3.60 5.27
CA LEU A 63 -4.30 4.65 4.77
C LEU A 63 -5.59 4.05 4.21
N GLY A 64 -5.49 3.01 3.40
CA GLY A 64 -6.65 2.35 2.78
C GLY A 64 -7.59 1.72 3.80
N HIS A 65 -7.05 1.05 4.82
CA HIS A 65 -7.88 0.49 5.89
C HIS A 65 -8.61 1.59 6.69
N ARG A 66 -7.97 2.74 6.95
CA ARG A 66 -8.61 3.89 7.61
C ARG A 66 -9.65 4.58 6.74
N ILE A 67 -9.42 4.76 5.43
CA ILE A 67 -10.42 5.33 4.49
C ILE A 67 -11.68 4.47 4.46
N LEU A 68 -11.53 3.15 4.48
CA LEU A 68 -12.67 2.24 4.52
C LEU A 68 -13.33 2.15 5.90
N ASN A 69 -12.97 3.00 6.87
CA ASN A 69 -13.45 2.99 8.25
C ASN A 69 -13.20 1.65 8.96
N ARG A 70 -12.01 1.06 8.74
CA ARG A 70 -11.60 -0.23 9.34
C ARG A 70 -12.61 -1.35 9.08
N ARG A 71 -13.21 -1.35 7.89
CA ARG A 71 -14.21 -2.35 7.51
C ARG A 71 -13.61 -3.75 7.41
N HIS A 72 -14.38 -4.72 7.88
CA HIS A 72 -14.12 -6.15 7.80
C HIS A 72 -15.23 -6.83 6.99
N PHE A 73 -14.93 -7.99 6.40
CA PHE A 73 -15.92 -8.76 5.65
C PHE A 73 -17.09 -9.18 6.56
N ARG A 74 -18.31 -9.12 6.03
CA ARG A 74 -19.52 -9.50 6.77
C ARG A 74 -19.45 -11.01 7.08
N GLY A 75 -19.48 -11.37 8.36
CA GLY A 75 -19.35 -12.76 8.82
C GLY A 75 -17.93 -13.19 9.19
N MET A 76 -16.90 -12.42 8.79
CA MET A 76 -15.50 -12.69 9.12
C MET A 76 -14.85 -11.44 9.72
N ARG A 77 -15.05 -11.24 11.02
CA ARG A 77 -14.54 -10.07 11.77
C ARG A 77 -13.02 -9.96 11.80
N HIS A 78 -12.30 -11.02 11.48
CA HIS A 78 -10.82 -11.04 11.45
C HIS A 78 -10.22 -10.71 10.09
N LEU A 79 -11.05 -10.58 9.05
CA LEU A 79 -10.58 -10.33 7.68
C LEU A 79 -10.86 -8.88 7.28
N PRO A 80 -9.84 -8.00 7.34
CA PRO A 80 -10.00 -6.61 6.98
C PRO A 80 -10.12 -6.48 5.44
N VAL A 81 -11.07 -5.68 4.97
CA VAL A 81 -11.40 -5.63 3.53
C VAL A 81 -10.23 -5.10 2.71
N PHE A 82 -9.68 -3.93 3.10
CA PHE A 82 -8.60 -3.30 2.32
C PHE A 82 -7.30 -4.12 2.28
N PRO A 83 -6.72 -4.55 3.42
CA PRO A 83 -5.45 -5.28 3.41
C PRO A 83 -5.54 -6.61 2.64
N VAL A 84 -6.67 -7.31 2.69
CA VAL A 84 -6.88 -8.55 1.93
C VAL A 84 -6.93 -8.25 0.42
N LEU A 85 -7.75 -7.31 -0.02
CA LEU A 85 -7.86 -6.97 -1.44
C LEU A 85 -6.54 -6.42 -1.97
N PHE A 86 -5.89 -5.54 -1.22
CA PHE A 86 -4.60 -4.98 -1.59
C PHE A 86 -3.51 -6.05 -1.64
N GLY A 87 -3.51 -7.00 -0.71
CA GLY A 87 -2.62 -8.16 -0.71
C GLY A 87 -2.79 -9.06 -1.94
N LEU A 88 -4.02 -9.24 -2.42
CA LEU A 88 -4.28 -9.94 -3.68
C LEU A 88 -3.77 -9.15 -4.89
N VAL A 89 -4.02 -7.84 -4.92
CA VAL A 89 -3.56 -6.96 -6.02
C VAL A 89 -2.03 -6.98 -6.12
N MET A 90 -1.31 -6.84 -5.02
CA MET A 90 0.16 -6.85 -5.07
C MET A 90 0.74 -8.22 -5.42
N THR A 91 0.08 -9.31 -5.01
CA THR A 91 0.50 -10.65 -5.43
C THR A 91 0.35 -10.81 -6.94
N ALA A 92 -0.75 -10.30 -7.50
CA ALA A 92 -0.94 -10.27 -8.95
C ALA A 92 0.08 -9.35 -9.64
N GLU A 93 0.39 -8.19 -9.05
CA GLU A 93 1.38 -7.25 -9.57
C GLU A 93 2.79 -7.88 -9.63
N GLU A 94 3.21 -8.61 -8.60
CA GLU A 94 4.47 -9.35 -8.59
C GLU A 94 4.54 -10.41 -9.70
N ILE A 95 3.43 -11.11 -9.95
CA ILE A 95 3.32 -12.06 -11.09
C ILE A 95 3.47 -11.31 -12.43
N VAL A 96 2.87 -10.13 -12.55
CA VAL A 96 3.01 -9.27 -13.74
C VAL A 96 4.44 -8.75 -13.89
N GLN A 97 5.16 -8.48 -12.81
CA GLN A 97 6.58 -8.10 -12.88
C GLN A 97 7.42 -9.21 -13.52
N GLY A 98 7.07 -10.49 -13.33
CA GLY A 98 7.75 -11.63 -13.96
C GLY A 98 7.69 -11.66 -15.49
N ILE A 99 6.77 -10.93 -16.11
CA ILE A 99 6.67 -10.77 -17.58
C ILE A 99 7.11 -9.38 -18.05
N ALA A 100 7.46 -8.48 -17.13
CA ALA A 100 7.87 -7.12 -17.46
C ALA A 100 9.37 -7.07 -17.84
N PRO A 101 9.76 -6.20 -18.79
CA PRO A 101 11.13 -6.18 -19.31
C PRO A 101 12.17 -5.64 -18.32
N TYR A 102 11.76 -4.80 -17.36
CA TYR A 102 12.67 -4.10 -16.43
C TYR A 102 12.40 -4.46 -14.96
N ARG A 103 11.56 -5.46 -14.70
CA ARG A 103 11.23 -5.95 -13.35
C ARG A 103 11.40 -7.46 -13.33
N THR A 104 11.59 -7.99 -12.14
CA THR A 104 11.84 -9.42 -11.93
C THR A 104 10.92 -9.91 -10.85
N LEU A 105 10.29 -11.07 -11.08
CA LEU A 105 9.55 -11.75 -10.04
C LEU A 105 10.51 -12.20 -8.94
N ASP A 106 10.31 -11.69 -7.73
CA ASP A 106 11.10 -12.04 -6.56
C ASP A 106 10.18 -12.40 -5.38
N ALA A 107 10.28 -13.66 -4.95
CA ALA A 107 9.53 -14.14 -3.79
C ALA A 107 9.83 -13.33 -2.52
N LEU A 108 11.04 -12.79 -2.37
CA LEU A 108 11.39 -11.96 -1.23
C LEU A 108 10.70 -10.58 -1.28
N ASP A 109 10.48 -10.01 -2.48
CA ASP A 109 9.67 -8.79 -2.61
C ASP A 109 8.22 -9.01 -2.25
N LEU A 110 7.66 -10.17 -2.63
CA LEU A 110 6.32 -10.55 -2.22
C LEU A 110 6.21 -10.66 -0.69
N VAL A 111 7.20 -11.29 -0.04
CA VAL A 111 7.24 -11.41 1.43
C VAL A 111 7.37 -10.04 2.08
N CYS A 112 8.24 -9.17 1.57
CA CYS A 112 8.38 -7.79 2.07
C CYS A 112 7.09 -6.98 1.91
N SER A 113 6.42 -7.11 0.76
CA SER A 113 5.13 -6.45 0.48
C SER A 113 4.05 -6.94 1.44
N LEU A 114 3.91 -8.27 1.61
CA LEU A 114 2.95 -8.88 2.54
C LEU A 114 3.21 -8.45 3.98
N SER A 115 4.48 -8.42 4.39
CA SER A 115 4.90 -7.95 5.72
C SER A 115 4.54 -6.48 5.93
N GLY A 116 4.77 -5.64 4.92
CA GLY A 116 4.33 -4.25 4.90
C GLY A 116 2.81 -4.14 5.08
N VAL A 117 2.02 -4.88 4.31
CA VAL A 117 0.55 -4.85 4.43
C VAL A 117 0.08 -5.22 5.84
N VAL A 118 0.66 -6.26 6.44
CA VAL A 118 0.35 -6.68 7.82
C VAL A 118 0.72 -5.58 8.81
N LEU A 119 1.92 -5.00 8.70
CA LEU A 119 2.38 -3.91 9.56
C LEU A 119 1.43 -2.71 9.48
N GLY A 120 1.09 -2.28 8.26
CA GLY A 120 0.18 -1.17 8.01
C GLY A 120 -1.21 -1.41 8.60
N TYR A 121 -1.72 -2.64 8.51
CA TYR A 121 -2.98 -3.04 9.13
C TYR A 121 -2.94 -2.97 10.66
N ILE A 122 -1.87 -3.47 11.28
CA ILE A 122 -1.68 -3.40 12.75
C ILE A 122 -1.67 -1.94 13.21
N LEU A 123 -0.86 -1.09 12.57
CA LEU A 123 -0.81 0.35 12.86
C LEU A 123 -2.15 1.04 12.62
N ALA A 124 -2.91 0.60 11.61
CA ALA A 124 -4.21 1.20 11.29
C ALA A 124 -5.23 0.98 12.40
N GLN A 125 -5.11 -0.10 13.17
CA GLN A 125 -6.03 -0.44 14.26
C GLN A 125 -5.75 0.35 15.55
N GLN A 126 -4.53 0.82 15.77
CA GLN A 126 -4.19 1.63 16.93
C GLN A 126 -5.04 2.93 16.95
N PRO A 127 -5.62 3.33 18.09
CA PRO A 127 -6.28 4.62 18.21
C PRO A 127 -5.28 5.76 17.95
N PRO A 128 -5.71 6.90 17.38
CA PRO A 128 -4.92 8.12 17.49
C PRO A 128 -4.91 8.54 18.97
N ASP A 129 -3.72 8.62 19.57
CA ASP A 129 -3.51 9.20 20.91
C ASP A 129 -3.93 10.69 20.94
#